data_AF-A0A183EDQ9-F1
#
_entry.id   AF-A0A183EDQ9-F1
#
_cell.length_a   1.000
_cell.length_b   1.000
_cell.length_c   1.000
_cell.angle_alpha   90.00
_cell.angle_beta   90.00
_cell.angle_gamma   90.00
#
_symmetry.space_group_name_H-M   'P 1'
#
loop_
_entity.id
_entity.type
_entity.pdbx_description
1 polymer ?
#
loop_
_entity_poly.entity_id
_entity_poly.type
_entity_poly.pdbx_seq_one_letter_code
_entity_poly.pdbx_strand_id
1 'polypeptide(L)'
;MSILNVVIVSVPKSIKVVPGAAIKHLKTFGEAEDLPDGCVKRVPELSSWLGKLFKTAPASAGHIAERRKAVVAWLKRNQINVTNNEDGSMTVLDVARIVEPYTADDCISVNPFILKRLKKLVGKMPEADSL
;
A
#
# COMPACT_ATOMS: atom_id res chain seq x y z
N MET A 1 -27.79 1.47 3.01
CA MET A 1 -26.73 2.21 3.75
C MET A 1 -25.90 1.19 4.51
N SER A 2 -24.68 0.91 4.07
CA SER A 2 -23.83 -0.09 4.73
C SER A 2 -22.99 0.60 5.81
N ILE A 3 -23.16 0.21 7.06
CA ILE A 3 -22.35 0.68 8.19
C ILE A 3 -21.11 -0.20 8.25
N LEU A 4 -19.94 0.38 8.01
CA LEU A 4 -18.67 -0.33 8.20
C LEU A 4 -18.30 -0.29 9.68
N ASN A 5 -18.59 -1.37 10.40
CA ASN A 5 -18.15 -1.54 11.79
C ASN A 5 -16.73 -2.12 11.77
N VAL A 6 -15.74 -1.31 12.15
CA VAL A 6 -14.35 -1.75 12.27
C VAL A 6 -14.04 -1.93 13.76
N VAL A 7 -13.78 -3.16 14.18
CA VAL A 7 -13.36 -3.51 15.53
C VAL A 7 -11.86 -3.79 15.52
N ILE A 8 -11.10 -3.05 16.32
CA ILE A 8 -9.65 -3.22 16.44
C ILE A 8 -9.37 -3.54 17.91
N VAL A 9 -8.87 -4.76 18.16
CA VAL A 9 -8.38 -5.19 19.47
C VAL A 9 -6.86 -5.34 19.35
N SER A 10 -6.11 -4.66 20.22
CA SER A 10 -4.66 -4.83 20.31
C SER A 10 -4.17 -4.67 21.74
N VAL A 11 -3.31 -5.59 22.16
CA VAL A 11 -2.38 -5.43 23.28
C VAL A 11 -1.00 -5.93 22.81
N PRO A 12 0.15 -5.29 23.16
CA PRO A 12 0.36 -4.03 23.89
C PRO A 12 0.91 -2.88 23.01
N LYS A 13 0.82 -2.94 21.68
CA LYS A 13 1.30 -1.85 20.81
C LYS A 13 0.14 -0.91 20.49
N SER A 14 0.19 0.31 21.02
CA SER A 14 -0.79 1.37 20.74
C SER A 14 -1.00 1.55 19.23
N ILE A 15 -2.26 1.46 18.76
CA ILE A 15 -2.63 1.70 17.36
C ILE A 15 -3.28 3.09 17.29
N LYS A 16 -2.75 3.98 16.44
CA LYS A 16 -3.38 5.26 16.12
C LYS A 16 -4.34 5.07 14.95
N VAL A 17 -5.62 5.34 15.18
CA VAL A 17 -6.67 5.27 14.15
C VAL A 17 -7.17 6.68 13.87
N VAL A 18 -7.20 7.08 12.60
CA VAL A 18 -7.77 8.37 12.17
C VAL A 18 -9.05 8.07 11.39
N PRO A 19 -10.24 8.17 12.01
CA PRO A 19 -11.49 7.87 11.32
C PRO A 19 -11.83 8.97 10.31
N GLY A 20 -12.33 8.57 9.14
CA GLY A 20 -12.92 9.51 8.17
C GLY A 20 -14.29 10.01 8.63
N ALA A 21 -14.73 11.15 8.08
CA ALA A 21 -15.98 11.82 8.46
C ALA A 21 -17.26 10.96 8.32
N ALA A 22 -17.21 9.85 7.58
CA ALA A 22 -18.31 8.91 7.43
C ALA A 22 -18.47 7.93 8.62
N ILE A 23 -17.45 7.79 9.47
CA ILE A 23 -17.48 6.90 10.63
C ILE A 23 -18.15 7.65 11.79
N LYS A 24 -19.33 7.16 12.19
CA LYS A 24 -20.12 7.80 13.26
C LYS A 24 -19.85 7.22 14.65
N HIS A 25 -19.42 5.96 14.73
CA HIS A 25 -19.22 5.25 15.99
C HIS A 25 -17.96 4.38 15.93
N LEU A 26 -17.11 4.48 16.96
CA LEU A 26 -15.94 3.64 17.17
C LEU A 26 -16.01 3.10 18.60
N LYS A 27 -15.90 1.77 18.77
CA LYS A 27 -15.93 1.11 20.07
C LYS A 27 -14.73 0.17 20.19
N THR A 28 -14.03 0.25 21.32
CA THR A 28 -12.94 -0.64 21.70
C THR A 28 -13.47 -1.75 22.60
N PHE A 29 -12.97 -2.96 22.41
CA PHE A 29 -13.32 -4.11 23.23
C PHE A 29 -12.06 -4.65 23.91
N GLY A 30 -12.17 -4.99 25.19
CA GLY A 30 -11.11 -5.66 25.93
C GLY A 30 -10.94 -7.11 25.51
N GLU A 31 -9.82 -7.74 25.86
CA GLU A 31 -9.56 -9.15 25.52
C GLU A 31 -10.56 -10.14 26.13
N ALA A 32 -11.19 -9.74 27.24
CA ALA A 32 -12.13 -10.53 28.02
C ALA A 32 -13.60 -10.13 27.81
N GLU A 33 -13.90 -9.19 26.91
CA GLU A 33 -15.27 -8.81 26.57
C GLU A 33 -15.79 -9.63 25.39
N ASP A 34 -17.00 -10.14 25.52
CA ASP A 34 -17.69 -10.81 24.42
C ASP A 34 -18.00 -9.81 23.31
N LEU A 35 -17.62 -10.19 22.09
CA LEU A 35 -17.92 -9.40 20.90
C LEU A 35 -19.42 -9.53 20.57
N PRO A 36 -20.10 -8.45 20.14
CA PRO A 36 -21.50 -8.52 19.74
C PRO A 36 -21.70 -9.45 18.53
N ASP A 37 -22.92 -9.96 18.37
CA ASP A 37 -23.27 -10.89 17.29
C ASP A 37 -22.83 -10.37 15.91
N GLY A 38 -22.17 -11.25 15.15
CA GLY A 38 -21.62 -10.96 13.81
C GLY A 38 -20.18 -10.44 13.79
N CYS A 39 -19.55 -10.22 14.96
CA CYS A 39 -18.14 -9.86 15.03
C CYS A 39 -17.22 -11.09 15.05
N VAL A 40 -16.11 -11.04 14.32
CA VAL A 40 -15.11 -12.12 14.24
C VAL A 40 -13.77 -11.62 14.78
N LYS A 41 -13.23 -12.29 15.80
CA LYS A 41 -11.87 -12.02 16.32
C LYS A 41 -10.83 -12.53 15.32
N ARG A 42 -9.96 -11.65 14.81
CA ARG A 42 -8.84 -11.99 13.92
C ARG A 42 -7.55 -11.44 14.54
N VAL A 43 -6.58 -12.29 14.86
CA VAL A 43 -5.39 -11.86 15.65
C VAL A 43 -4.03 -12.21 15.01
N PRO A 44 -3.92 -13.12 14.02
CA PRO A 44 -2.73 -13.16 13.14
C PRO A 44 -2.97 -12.56 11.75
N GLU A 45 -4.20 -12.69 11.22
CA GLU A 45 -4.53 -12.34 9.84
C GLU A 45 -5.08 -10.91 9.67
N LEU A 46 -5.21 -10.17 10.76
CA LEU A 46 -5.80 -8.83 10.74
C LEU A 46 -4.99 -7.88 9.86
N SER A 47 -3.66 -7.97 9.87
CA SER A 47 -2.79 -7.18 9.00
C SER A 47 -3.04 -7.46 7.51
N SER A 48 -3.15 -8.74 7.14
CA SER A 48 -3.46 -9.16 5.77
C SER A 48 -4.87 -8.71 5.34
N TRP A 49 -5.84 -8.84 6.24
CA TRP A 49 -7.22 -8.43 5.98
C TRP A 49 -7.36 -6.90 5.88
N LEU A 50 -6.74 -6.14 6.79
CA LEU A 50 -6.69 -4.68 6.72
C LEU A 50 -5.95 -4.22 5.46
N GLY A 51 -4.87 -4.88 5.05
CA GLY A 51 -4.19 -4.57 3.78
C GLY A 51 -5.06 -4.80 2.54
N LYS A 52 -5.95 -5.79 2.58
CA LYS A 52 -6.93 -6.02 1.50
C LYS A 52 -8.10 -5.03 1.53
N LEU A 53 -8.53 -4.63 2.72
CA LEU A 53 -9.66 -3.71 2.93
C LEU A 53 -9.26 -2.26 2.63
N PHE A 54 -8.12 -1.84 3.17
CA PHE A 54 -7.46 -0.58 2.88
C PHE A 54 -6.43 -0.85 1.79
N LYS A 55 -6.89 -0.89 0.53
CA LYS A 55 -6.02 -0.95 -0.67
C LYS A 55 -4.94 0.16 -0.74
N THR A 56 -4.93 1.05 0.24
CA THR A 56 -4.14 2.27 0.36
C THR A 56 -4.05 2.68 1.85
N ALA A 57 -3.52 1.82 2.73
CA ALA A 57 -2.91 2.40 3.93
C ALA A 57 -1.73 3.26 3.44
N PRO A 58 -1.63 4.55 3.80
CA PRO A 58 -0.49 5.36 3.41
C PRO A 58 0.76 4.68 3.96
N ALA A 59 1.58 4.14 3.06
CA ALA A 59 2.85 3.54 3.42
C ALA A 59 3.66 4.61 4.16
N SER A 60 4.30 4.22 5.27
CA SER A 60 5.18 5.15 5.98
C SER A 60 6.23 5.69 5.01
N ALA A 61 6.73 6.91 5.24
CA ALA A 61 7.74 7.51 4.37
C ALA A 61 8.97 6.59 4.16
N GLY A 62 9.34 5.81 5.19
CA GLY A 62 10.37 4.78 5.09
C GLY A 62 10.02 3.67 4.11
N HIS A 63 8.79 3.16 4.17
CA HIS A 63 8.31 2.12 3.25
C HIS A 63 8.19 2.63 1.80
N ILE A 64 7.82 3.90 1.60
CA ILE A 64 7.82 4.53 0.27
C ILE A 64 9.25 4.62 -0.28
N ALA A 65 10.22 5.03 0.55
CA ALA A 65 11.62 5.10 0.16
C ALA A 65 12.23 3.73 -0.15
N GLU A 66 11.90 2.69 0.62
CA GLU A 66 12.32 1.32 0.36
C GLU A 66 11.72 0.79 -0.95
N ARG A 67 10.42 1.00 -1.15
CA ARG A 67 9.76 0.62 -2.40
C ARG A 67 10.37 1.33 -3.60
N ARG A 68 10.66 2.63 -3.48
CA ARG A 68 11.35 3.40 -4.51
C ARG A 68 12.68 2.75 -4.89
N LYS A 69 13.50 2.39 -3.89
CA LYS A 69 14.79 1.71 -4.12
C LYS A 69 14.60 0.36 -4.80
N ALA A 70 13.62 -0.43 -4.36
CA ALA A 70 13.30 -1.72 -4.95
C ALA A 70 12.89 -1.60 -6.43
N VAL A 71 12.02 -0.64 -6.77
CA VAL A 71 11.59 -0.37 -8.14
C VAL A 71 12.78 0.05 -9.01
N VAL A 72 13.64 0.94 -8.52
CA VAL A 72 14.84 1.36 -9.26
C VAL A 72 15.78 0.18 -9.50
N ALA A 73 16.04 -0.65 -8.50
CA ALA A 73 16.88 -1.84 -8.62
C ALA A 73 16.28 -2.85 -9.61
N TRP A 74 14.96 -3.07 -9.55
CA TRP A 74 14.23 -3.95 -10.45
C TRP A 74 14.32 -3.47 -11.90
N LEU A 75 14.09 -2.19 -12.16
CA LEU A 75 14.20 -1.62 -13.50
C LEU A 75 15.63 -1.73 -14.05
N LYS A 76 16.65 -1.39 -13.24
CA LYS A 76 18.06 -1.54 -13.63
C LYS A 76 18.42 -3.00 -13.94
N ARG A 77 17.93 -3.96 -13.16
CA ARG A 77 18.12 -5.41 -13.41
C ARG A 77 17.51 -5.84 -14.75
N ASN A 78 16.43 -5.18 -15.18
CA ASN A 78 15.80 -5.36 -16.49
C ASN A 78 16.42 -4.46 -17.58
N GLN A 79 17.62 -3.91 -17.35
CA GLN A 79 18.34 -3.03 -18.28
C GLN A 79 17.57 -1.75 -18.68
N ILE A 80 16.71 -1.28 -17.79
CA ILE A 80 15.93 -0.06 -17.99
C ILE A 80 16.58 1.09 -17.23
N ASN A 81 16.90 2.15 -17.97
CA ASN A 81 17.45 3.37 -17.41
C ASN A 81 16.38 4.18 -16.68
N VAL A 82 16.75 4.67 -15.50
CA VAL A 82 15.88 5.44 -14.62
C VAL A 82 16.60 6.71 -14.19
N THR A 83 15.95 7.86 -14.37
CA THR A 83 16.41 9.17 -13.92
C THR A 83 15.53 9.63 -12.77
N ASN A 84 16.13 10.12 -11.69
CA ASN A 84 15.38 10.71 -10.59
C ASN A 84 15.11 12.18 -10.88
N ASN A 85 13.87 12.61 -10.71
CA ASN A 85 13.47 14.00 -10.86
C ASN A 85 13.46 14.70 -9.48
N GLU A 86 13.57 16.03 -9.49
CA GLU A 86 13.56 16.86 -8.28
C GLU A 86 12.21 16.84 -7.55
N ASP A 87 11.12 16.62 -8.28
CA ASP A 87 9.76 16.50 -7.75
C ASP A 87 9.45 15.15 -7.08
N GLY A 88 10.47 14.31 -6.88
CA GLY A 88 10.34 12.99 -6.26
C GLY A 88 9.90 11.89 -7.22
N SER A 89 9.44 12.20 -8.44
CA SER A 89 9.14 11.17 -9.43
C SER A 89 10.40 10.57 -10.07
N MET A 90 10.26 9.47 -10.79
CA MET A 90 11.33 8.90 -11.60
C MET A 90 10.90 8.79 -13.06
N THR A 91 11.78 9.18 -13.97
CA THR A 91 11.61 9.05 -15.41
C THR A 91 12.24 7.74 -15.89
N VAL A 92 11.50 7.00 -16.69
CA VAL A 92 11.88 5.70 -17.25
C VAL A 92 12.02 5.83 -18.75
N LEU A 93 13.21 5.55 -19.28
CA LEU A 93 13.55 5.63 -20.71
C LEU A 93 13.18 6.98 -21.39
N ASP A 94 13.08 8.06 -20.62
CA ASP A 94 12.66 9.39 -21.09
C ASP A 94 11.24 9.49 -21.69
N VAL A 95 10.44 8.43 -21.53
CA VAL A 95 9.11 8.29 -22.19
C VAL A 95 7.98 7.97 -21.21
N ALA A 96 8.33 7.63 -19.97
CA ALA A 96 7.37 7.32 -18.92
C ALA A 96 7.85 7.85 -17.57
N ARG A 97 6.93 8.06 -16.66
CA ARG A 97 7.20 8.50 -15.29
C ARG A 97 6.51 7.58 -14.30
N ILE A 98 7.11 7.41 -13.13
CA ILE A 98 6.51 6.72 -11.99
C ILE A 98 6.51 7.70 -10.83
N VAL A 99 5.33 7.94 -10.26
CA VAL A 99 5.14 8.82 -9.11
C VAL A 99 4.94 8.00 -7.84
N GLU A 100 5.06 8.64 -6.68
CA GLU A 100 4.70 8.01 -5.41
C GLU A 100 3.24 7.54 -5.44
N PRO A 101 2.90 6.37 -4.84
CA PRO A 101 3.75 5.47 -4.04
C PRO A 101 4.57 4.40 -4.81
N TYR A 102 4.88 4.64 -6.08
CA TYR A 102 5.71 3.78 -6.96
C TYR A 102 5.16 2.37 -7.18
N THR A 103 3.85 2.27 -7.35
CA THR A 103 3.17 1.03 -7.74
C THR A 103 2.95 0.96 -9.25
N ALA A 104 2.47 -0.19 -9.73
CA ALA A 104 2.12 -0.36 -11.14
C ALA A 104 1.04 0.63 -11.58
N ASP A 105 0.16 1.06 -10.69
CA ASP A 105 -0.91 2.00 -11.04
C ASP A 105 -0.43 3.45 -11.15
N ASP A 106 0.70 3.76 -10.53
CA ASP A 106 1.31 5.10 -10.49
C ASP A 106 2.24 5.39 -11.68
N CYS A 107 2.22 4.53 -12.69
CA CYS A 107 2.93 4.73 -13.94
C CYS A 107 2.15 5.69 -14.85
N ILE A 108 2.84 6.63 -15.49
CA ILE A 108 2.30 7.64 -16.39
C ILE A 108 3.11 7.64 -17.69
N SER A 109 2.44 7.57 -18.84
CA SER A 109 3.07 7.79 -20.15
C SER A 109 2.01 8.23 -21.14
N VAL A 110 2.39 9.08 -22.08
CA VAL A 110 1.54 9.47 -23.22
C VAL A 110 1.34 8.31 -24.20
N ASN A 111 2.22 7.29 -24.16
CA ASN A 111 2.10 6.11 -25.01
C ASN A 111 1.45 4.95 -24.24
N PRO A 112 0.23 4.51 -24.60
CA PRO A 112 -0.50 3.48 -23.87
C PRO A 112 0.18 2.10 -23.94
N PHE A 113 0.94 1.81 -24.99
CA PHE A 113 1.69 0.55 -25.10
C PHE A 113 2.87 0.51 -24.14
N ILE A 114 3.59 1.62 -24.03
CA ILE A 114 4.69 1.79 -23.06
C ILE A 114 4.14 1.71 -21.65
N LEU A 115 3.04 2.43 -21.37
CA LEU A 115 2.37 2.40 -20.08
C LEU A 115 2.00 0.98 -19.69
N LYS A 116 1.28 0.24 -20.56
CA LYS A 116 0.87 -1.14 -20.29
C LYS A 116 2.06 -2.06 -20.00
N ARG A 117 3.15 -1.93 -20.75
CA ARG A 117 4.37 -2.73 -20.54
C ARG A 117 5.05 -2.37 -19.22
N LEU A 118 5.16 -1.09 -18.91
CA LEU A 118 5.76 -0.60 -17.66
C LEU A 118 4.95 -1.06 -16.46
N LYS A 119 3.61 -0.91 -16.49
CA LYS A 119 2.72 -1.42 -15.43
C LYS A 119 2.91 -2.92 -15.22
N LYS A 120 2.98 -3.70 -16.30
CA LYS A 120 3.22 -5.16 -16.24
C LYS A 120 4.59 -5.50 -15.67
N LEU A 121 5.61 -4.70 -15.97
CA LEU A 121 6.96 -4.92 -15.46
C LEU A 121 7.05 -4.59 -13.97
N VAL A 122 6.52 -3.43 -13.55
CA VAL A 122 6.49 -3.01 -12.14
C VAL A 122 5.62 -3.95 -11.32
N GLY A 123 4.47 -4.40 -11.84
CA GLY A 123 3.60 -5.38 -11.16
C GLY A 123 4.16 -6.80 -11.08
N LYS A 124 5.27 -7.09 -11.78
CA LYS A 124 6.03 -8.34 -11.65
C LYS A 124 7.23 -8.22 -10.71
N MET A 125 7.45 -7.04 -10.12
CA MET A 125 8.47 -6.90 -9.09
C MET A 125 8.14 -7.90 -7.98
N PRO A 126 9.10 -8.76 -7.58
CA PRO A 126 8.87 -9.62 -6.43
C PRO A 126 8.55 -8.71 -5.25
N GLU A 127 7.43 -8.98 -4.58
CA GLU A 127 7.26 -8.46 -3.22
C GLU A 127 8.49 -8.92 -2.45
N ALA A 128 9.06 -8.05 -1.62
CA ALA A 128 10.17 -8.44 -0.77
C ALA A 128 9.63 -9.50 0.21
N ASP A 129 9.60 -10.75 -0.24
CA ASP A 129 9.41 -11.92 0.56
C ASP A 129 10.57 -11.97 1.53
N SER A 130 10.26 -11.63 2.78
CA SER A 130 10.65 -12.42 3.95
C SER A 130 12.14 -12.78 4.04
N LEU A 131 12.93 -11.89 4.62
CA LEU A 131 14.08 -12.24 5.45
C LEU A 131 13.91 -11.63 6.85
#